data_AF-A0A955PJX9-F1
#
_entry.id   AF-A0A955PJX9-F1
#
_cell.length_a   1.000
_cell.length_b   1.000
_cell.length_c   1.000
_cell.angle_alpha   90.00
_cell.angle_beta   90.00
_cell.angle_gamma   90.00
#
_symmetry.space_group_name_H-M   'P 1'
#
loop_
_entity.id
_entity.type
_entity.pdbx_description
1 polymer ?
#
loop_
_entity_poly.entity_id
_entity_poly.type
_entity_poly.pdbx_seq_one_letter_code
_entity_poly.pdbx_strand_id
1 'polypeptide(L)'
;MSEHVLVSLSSIVILGISAQWLAWKLRFPSILFLLIFGFVAGPVTGFLHPDELMGDLLLPFVSICVALILFEGGLTLSLKELREIGGVVFALISVGMAVTWGISSAAAHFVLGLNLPISVLLGAILVVTGPTVIGPLLRHIRPVGKVADVLKWEGIT
;
A
#
# COMPACT_ATOMS: atom_id res chain seq x y z
N MET A 1 23.44 -23.06 -4.63
CA MET A 1 23.12 -21.62 -4.74
C MET A 1 21.87 -21.39 -5.59
N SER A 2 21.84 -21.88 -6.83
CA SER A 2 20.70 -21.73 -7.76
C SER A 2 19.40 -22.43 -7.30
N GLU A 3 19.48 -23.64 -6.74
CA GLU A 3 18.29 -24.36 -6.24
C GLU A 3 17.61 -23.64 -5.07
N HIS A 4 18.39 -23.13 -4.11
CA HIS A 4 17.84 -22.36 -2.98
C HIS A 4 17.13 -21.07 -3.46
N VAL A 5 17.71 -20.36 -4.43
CA VAL A 5 17.08 -19.17 -5.01
C VAL A 5 15.76 -19.53 -5.71
N LEU A 6 15.75 -20.61 -6.50
CA LEU A 6 14.53 -21.08 -7.18
C LEU A 6 13.44 -21.49 -6.19
N VAL A 7 13.80 -22.23 -5.14
CA VAL A 7 12.86 -22.67 -4.11
C VAL A 7 12.29 -21.47 -3.36
N SER A 8 13.12 -20.52 -2.97
CA SER A 8 12.66 -19.31 -2.28
C SER A 8 11.75 -18.47 -3.16
N LEU A 9 12.11 -18.18 -4.41
CA LEU A 9 11.24 -17.43 -5.33
C LEU A 9 9.91 -18.16 -5.59
N SER A 10 9.96 -19.48 -5.80
CA SER A 10 8.76 -20.29 -5.98
C SER A 10 7.88 -20.25 -4.73
N SER A 11 8.48 -20.31 -3.55
CA SER A 11 7.76 -20.25 -2.29
C SER A 11 7.10 -18.89 -2.05
N ILE A 12 7.73 -17.77 -2.44
CA ILE A 12 7.12 -16.43 -2.37
C ILE A 12 5.84 -16.39 -3.20
N VAL A 13 5.88 -16.92 -4.43
CA VAL A 13 4.72 -16.98 -5.32
C VAL A 13 3.63 -17.88 -4.72
N ILE A 14 3.98 -19.08 -4.27
CA ILE A 14 3.03 -20.03 -3.69
C ILE A 14 2.37 -19.47 -2.42
N LEU A 15 3.15 -18.87 -1.53
CA LEU A 15 2.64 -18.23 -0.30
C LEU A 15 1.74 -17.05 -0.64
N GLY A 16 2.12 -16.21 -1.61
CA GLY A 16 1.30 -15.09 -2.08
C GLY A 16 -0.04 -15.54 -2.64
N ILE A 17 -0.06 -16.55 -3.52
CA ILE A 17 -1.29 -17.12 -4.08
C ILE A 17 -2.14 -17.75 -2.99
N SER A 18 -1.51 -18.49 -2.06
CA SER A 18 -2.21 -19.12 -0.93
C SER A 18 -2.86 -18.08 -0.02
N ALA A 19 -2.15 -16.99 0.28
CA ALA A 19 -2.67 -15.87 1.07
C ALA A 19 -3.85 -15.18 0.37
N GLN A 20 -3.75 -14.94 -0.94
CA GLN A 20 -4.84 -14.37 -1.73
C GLN A 20 -6.06 -15.29 -1.80
N TRP A 21 -5.85 -16.58 -2.03
CA TRP A 21 -6.91 -17.59 -2.06
C TRP A 21 -7.64 -17.67 -0.70
N LEU A 22 -6.88 -17.68 0.40
CA LEU A 22 -7.44 -17.73 1.75
C LEU A 22 -8.21 -16.45 2.08
N ALA A 23 -7.67 -15.28 1.72
CA ALA A 23 -8.36 -14.00 1.87
C ALA A 23 -9.69 -13.96 1.13
N TRP A 24 -9.71 -14.46 -0.12
CA TRP A 24 -10.94 -14.56 -0.92
C TRP A 24 -11.95 -15.51 -0.27
N LYS A 25 -11.50 -16.69 0.20
CA LYS A 25 -12.36 -17.67 0.87
C LYS A 25 -12.99 -17.12 2.15
N LEU A 26 -12.24 -16.33 2.93
CA LEU A 26 -12.69 -15.74 4.19
C LEU A 26 -13.34 -14.35 4.03
N ARG A 27 -13.37 -13.79 2.80
CA ARG A 27 -13.92 -12.46 2.47
C ARG A 27 -13.28 -11.29 3.23
N PHE A 28 -12.00 -11.40 3.57
CA PHE A 28 -11.22 -10.34 4.22
C PHE A 28 -10.27 -9.66 3.22
N PRO A 29 -9.77 -8.44 3.53
CA PRO A 29 -8.74 -7.79 2.73
C PRO A 29 -7.49 -8.66 2.59
N SER A 30 -7.02 -8.86 1.35
CA SER A 30 -5.88 -9.72 1.03
C SER A 30 -4.57 -9.26 1.68
N ILE A 31 -4.41 -7.95 1.89
CA ILE A 31 -3.21 -7.38 2.51
C ILE A 31 -2.93 -7.96 3.90
N LEU A 32 -3.98 -8.27 4.68
CA LEU A 32 -3.83 -8.84 6.02
C LEU A 32 -3.18 -10.23 5.95
N PHE A 33 -3.65 -11.07 5.03
CA PHE A 33 -3.09 -12.41 4.84
C PHE A 33 -1.70 -12.37 4.23
N LEU A 34 -1.44 -11.46 3.28
CA LEU A 34 -0.12 -11.25 2.71
C LEU A 34 0.89 -10.84 3.78
N LEU A 35 0.52 -9.93 4.69
CA LEU A 35 1.35 -9.53 5.83
C LEU A 35 1.60 -10.68 6.79
N ILE A 36 0.57 -11.45 7.16
CA ILE A 36 0.72 -12.60 8.06
C ILE A 36 1.66 -13.65 7.45
N PHE A 37 1.42 -14.04 6.20
CA PHE A 37 2.25 -15.04 5.52
C PHE A 37 3.69 -14.55 5.36
N GLY A 38 3.88 -13.28 4.98
CA GLY A 38 5.21 -12.67 4.87
C GLY A 38 5.94 -12.61 6.21
N PHE A 39 5.25 -12.21 7.28
CA PHE A 39 5.85 -12.13 8.61
C PHE A 39 6.21 -13.52 9.16
N VAL A 40 5.32 -14.51 8.96
CA VAL A 40 5.57 -15.89 9.35
C VAL A 40 6.75 -16.48 8.57
N ALA A 41 6.77 -16.32 7.25
CA ALA A 41 7.82 -16.88 6.39
C ALA A 41 9.17 -16.15 6.52
N GLY A 42 9.16 -14.86 6.84
CA GLY A 42 10.36 -14.07 7.08
C GLY A 42 10.76 -14.09 8.56
N PRO A 43 10.54 -13.02 9.34
CA PRO A 43 11.07 -12.87 10.69
C PRO A 43 10.78 -14.00 11.68
N VAL A 44 9.62 -14.67 11.60
CA VAL A 44 9.23 -15.69 12.59
C VAL A 44 9.92 -17.02 12.35
N THR A 45 9.99 -17.48 11.10
CA THR A 45 10.58 -18.79 10.77
C THR A 45 12.01 -18.69 10.23
N GLY A 46 12.43 -17.52 9.74
CA GLY A 46 13.70 -17.34 9.02
C GLY A 46 13.75 -18.14 7.71
N PHE A 47 12.60 -18.53 7.15
CA PHE A 47 12.57 -19.36 5.95
C PHE A 47 12.92 -18.55 4.69
N LEU A 48 12.50 -17.30 4.64
CA LEU A 48 12.78 -16.36 3.56
C LEU A 48 13.58 -15.16 4.07
N HIS A 49 14.75 -14.95 3.46
CA HIS A 49 15.59 -13.76 3.67
C HIS A 49 15.67 -12.97 2.36
N PRO A 50 14.77 -11.99 2.15
CA PRO A 50 14.72 -11.21 0.92
C PRO A 50 16.04 -10.49 0.62
N ASP A 51 16.70 -9.98 1.66
CA ASP A 51 17.97 -9.25 1.57
C ASP A 51 19.10 -10.15 1.05
N GLU A 52 19.15 -11.42 1.45
CA GLU A 52 20.14 -12.38 0.92
C GLU A 52 19.77 -12.86 -0.48
N LEU A 53 18.46 -12.96 -0.76
CA LEU A 53 17.96 -13.50 -2.02
C LEU A 53 18.19 -12.54 -3.20
N MET A 54 17.95 -11.25 -2.96
CA MET A 54 17.98 -10.22 -4.00
C MET A 54 19.04 -9.15 -3.74
N GLY A 55 19.60 -9.04 -2.53
CA GLY A 55 20.66 -8.08 -2.20
C GLY A 55 20.32 -6.67 -2.67
N ASP A 56 21.26 -6.07 -3.40
CA ASP A 56 21.13 -4.73 -3.97
C ASP A 56 20.01 -4.60 -5.01
N LEU A 57 19.48 -5.71 -5.55
CA LEU A 57 18.36 -5.70 -6.49
C LEU A 57 16.99 -5.63 -5.82
N LEU A 58 16.91 -5.83 -4.49
CA LEU A 58 15.63 -5.80 -3.77
C LEU A 58 14.95 -4.43 -3.90
N LEU A 59 15.65 -3.34 -3.57
CA LEU A 59 15.08 -1.99 -3.62
C LEU A 59 14.71 -1.55 -5.05
N PRO A 60 15.56 -1.77 -6.09
CA PRO A 60 15.17 -1.55 -7.47
C PRO A 60 13.93 -2.35 -7.88
N PHE A 61 13.85 -3.64 -7.50
CA PHE A 61 12.72 -4.49 -7.83
C PHE A 61 11.42 -3.99 -7.17
N VAL A 62 11.46 -3.67 -5.87
CA VAL A 62 10.33 -3.08 -5.14
C VAL A 62 9.90 -1.76 -5.80
N SER A 63 10.85 -0.92 -6.19
CA SER A 63 10.57 0.36 -6.86
C SER A 63 9.83 0.16 -8.20
N ILE A 64 10.25 -0.82 -9.00
CA ILE A 64 9.56 -1.18 -10.25
C ILE A 64 8.16 -1.72 -9.96
N CYS A 65 8.00 -2.58 -8.96
CA CYS A 65 6.69 -3.10 -8.57
C CYS A 65 5.75 -1.97 -8.11
N VAL A 66 6.22 -1.05 -7.26
CA VAL A 66 5.42 0.10 -6.80
C VAL A 66 5.06 1.00 -7.98
N ALA A 67 6.00 1.28 -8.88
CA ALA A 67 5.74 2.06 -10.08
C ALA A 67 4.68 1.40 -10.98
N LEU A 68 4.76 0.08 -11.19
CA LEU A 68 3.76 -0.68 -11.95
C LEU A 68 2.38 -0.64 -11.30
N ILE A 69 2.30 -0.81 -9.97
CA ILE A 69 1.04 -0.74 -9.21
C ILE A 69 0.40 0.65 -9.33
N LEU A 70 1.18 1.71 -9.18
CA LEU A 70 0.69 3.09 -9.32
C LEU A 70 0.27 3.37 -10.77
N PHE A 71 1.02 2.86 -11.74
CA PHE A 71 0.71 3.00 -13.16
C PHE A 71 -0.60 2.29 -13.52
N GLU A 72 -0.76 1.03 -13.11
CA GLU A 72 -2.00 0.26 -13.30
C GLU A 72 -3.18 0.98 -12.63
N GLY A 73 -3.02 1.44 -11.39
CA GLY A 73 -4.01 2.25 -10.68
C GLY A 73 -4.41 3.49 -11.48
N GLY A 74 -3.43 4.26 -11.95
CA GLY A 74 -3.63 5.46 -12.76
C GLY A 74 -4.36 5.22 -14.08
N LEU A 75 -4.10 4.10 -14.76
CA LEU A 75 -4.80 3.74 -15.99
C LEU A 75 -6.30 3.47 -15.79
N THR A 76 -6.73 3.15 -14.56
CA THR A 76 -8.16 2.97 -14.25
C THR A 76 -8.92 4.28 -14.02
N LEU A 77 -8.22 5.42 -13.98
CA LEU A 77 -8.83 6.73 -13.71
C LEU A 77 -9.48 7.34 -14.96
N SER A 78 -10.67 7.90 -14.79
CA SER A 78 -11.40 8.57 -15.87
C SER A 78 -11.17 10.07 -15.81
N LEU A 79 -10.49 10.63 -16.82
CA LEU A 79 -10.30 12.08 -16.95
C LEU A 79 -11.62 12.86 -16.99
N LYS A 80 -12.70 12.21 -17.43
CA LYS A 80 -14.04 12.79 -17.43
C LYS A 80 -14.58 12.95 -16.00
N GLU A 81 -14.39 11.96 -15.14
CA GLU A 81 -14.75 12.04 -13.72
C GLU A 81 -13.96 13.15 -13.02
N LEU A 82 -12.66 13.27 -13.30
CA LEU A 82 -11.82 14.33 -12.72
C LEU A 82 -12.37 15.73 -13.02
N ARG A 83 -12.98 15.95 -14.19
CA ARG A 83 -13.57 17.25 -14.51
C ARG A 83 -14.83 17.54 -13.67
N GLU A 84 -15.54 16.52 -13.23
CA GLU A 84 -16.77 16.66 -12.43
C GLU A 84 -16.51 16.77 -10.93
N ILE A 85 -15.46 16.13 -10.42
CA ILE A 85 -15.09 16.10 -8.98
C ILE A 85 -13.75 16.78 -8.65
N GLY A 86 -13.07 17.35 -9.65
CA GLY A 86 -11.67 17.78 -9.55
C GLY A 86 -11.38 18.83 -8.49
N GLY A 87 -12.34 19.74 -8.20
CA GLY A 87 -12.18 20.72 -7.12
C GLY A 87 -12.03 20.06 -5.75
N VAL A 88 -12.80 19.00 -5.49
CA VAL A 88 -12.74 18.25 -4.22
C VAL A 88 -11.44 17.44 -4.17
N VAL A 89 -11.10 16.74 -5.25
CA VAL A 89 -9.86 15.94 -5.35
C VAL A 89 -8.64 16.83 -5.13
N PHE A 90 -8.57 18.01 -5.77
CA PHE A 90 -7.45 18.92 -5.60
C PHE A 90 -7.35 19.46 -4.16
N ALA A 91 -8.47 19.77 -3.52
CA ALA A 91 -8.47 20.19 -2.11
C ALA A 91 -8.00 19.07 -1.17
N LEU A 92 -8.36 17.81 -1.44
CA LEU A 92 -7.90 16.66 -0.66
C LEU A 92 -6.39 16.42 -0.83
N ILE A 93 -5.90 16.44 -2.07
CA ILE A 93 -4.48 16.19 -2.39
C ILE A 93 -3.57 17.33 -1.93
N SER A 94 -4.08 18.56 -1.82
CA SER A 94 -3.29 19.72 -1.36
C SER A 94 -3.50 20.01 0.12
N VAL A 95 -4.65 20.61 0.47
CA VAL A 95 -4.96 21.05 1.84
C VAL A 95 -5.18 19.85 2.75
N GLY A 96 -5.92 18.84 2.30
CA GLY A 96 -6.17 17.62 3.06
C GLY A 96 -4.86 16.89 3.41
N MET A 97 -3.97 16.74 2.44
CA MET A 97 -2.63 16.17 2.63
C MET A 97 -1.80 17.00 3.61
N ALA A 98 -1.71 18.32 3.43
CA ALA A 98 -0.93 19.19 4.31
C ALA A 98 -1.44 19.16 5.76
N VAL A 99 -2.76 19.18 5.96
CA VAL A 99 -3.39 19.09 7.28
C VAL A 99 -3.14 17.73 7.91
N THR A 100 -3.35 16.64 7.16
CA THR A 100 -3.17 15.27 7.67
C THR A 100 -1.70 14.99 8.01
N TRP A 101 -0.77 15.44 7.17
CA TRP A 101 0.66 15.40 7.44
C TRP A 101 1.04 16.21 8.69
N GLY A 102 0.52 17.43 8.82
CA GLY A 102 0.78 18.27 9.99
C GLY A 102 0.25 17.66 11.30
N ILE A 103 -0.98 17.15 11.28
CA ILE A 103 -1.61 16.52 12.45
C ILE A 103 -0.89 15.23 12.82
N SER A 104 -0.58 14.37 11.85
CA SER A 104 0.12 13.09 12.11
C SER A 104 1.56 13.33 12.61
N SER A 105 2.28 14.29 12.03
CA SER A 105 3.61 14.68 12.50
C SER A 105 3.58 15.27 13.90
N ALA A 106 2.60 16.14 14.20
CA ALA A 106 2.43 16.71 15.54
C ALA A 106 2.05 15.63 16.56
N ALA A 107 1.15 14.71 16.21
CA ALA A 107 0.80 13.57 17.06
C ALA A 107 2.01 12.68 17.33
N ALA A 108 2.84 12.40 16.31
CA ALA A 108 4.08 11.65 16.48
C ALA A 108 5.06 12.34 17.44
N HIS A 109 5.15 13.67 17.38
CA HIS A 109 6.03 14.42 18.28
C HIS A 109 5.48 14.49 19.72
N PHE A 110 4.22 14.89 19.89
CA PHE A 110 3.66 15.18 21.21
C PHE A 110 3.11 13.95 21.94
N VAL A 111 2.57 12.96 21.23
CA VAL A 111 1.99 11.75 21.83
C VAL A 111 3.03 10.65 22.00
N LEU A 112 3.86 10.42 20.97
CA LEU A 112 4.87 9.36 20.99
C LEU A 112 6.24 9.85 21.48
N GLY A 113 6.44 11.16 21.65
CA GLY A 113 7.70 11.75 22.11
C GLY A 113 8.85 11.61 21.11
N LEU A 114 8.55 11.39 19.82
CA LEU A 114 9.57 11.20 18.79
C LEU A 114 10.30 12.51 18.49
N ASN A 115 11.55 12.41 18.03
CA ASN A 115 12.29 13.60 17.60
C ASN A 115 11.62 14.25 16.37
N LEU A 116 11.90 15.54 16.14
CA LEU A 116 11.24 16.29 15.05
C LEU A 116 11.47 15.66 13.66
N PRO A 117 12.69 15.22 13.28
CA PRO A 117 12.92 14.61 11.97
C PRO A 117 12.14 13.31 11.74
N ILE A 118 12.10 12.41 12.74
CA ILE A 118 11.37 11.14 12.63
C ILE A 118 9.86 11.40 12.66
N SER A 119 9.40 12.37 13.45
CA SER A 119 7.97 12.73 13.51
C SER A 119 7.46 13.22 12.15
N VAL A 120 8.22 14.11 11.51
CA VAL A 120 7.92 14.63 10.17
C VAL A 120 7.98 13.52 9.11
N LEU A 121 8.97 12.64 9.19
CA LEU A 121 9.09 11.48 8.30
C LEU A 121 7.91 10.52 8.46
N LEU A 122 7.53 10.20 9.71
CA LEU A 122 6.41 9.33 9.99
C LEU A 122 5.11 9.92 9.46
N GLY A 123 4.87 11.22 9.66
CA GLY A 123 3.72 11.90 9.08
C GLY A 123 3.72 11.84 7.54
N ALA A 124 4.90 11.96 6.90
CA ALA A 124 5.02 11.85 5.44
C ALA A 124 4.72 10.44 4.93
N ILE A 125 5.05 9.40 5.69
CA ILE A 125 4.70 8.02 5.34
C ILE A 125 3.19 7.76 5.53
N LEU A 126 2.61 8.27 6.62
CA LEU A 126 1.22 8.02 6.99
C LEU A 126 0.19 8.77 6.14
N VAL A 127 0.58 9.88 5.50
CA VAL A 127 -0.35 10.67 4.68
C VAL A 127 -0.68 10.00 3.33
N VAL A 128 0.18 9.11 2.84
CA VAL A 128 0.04 8.48 1.53
C VAL A 128 -1.00 7.36 1.58
N THR A 129 -1.96 7.39 0.66
CA THR A 129 -2.99 6.36 0.53
C THR A 129 -2.69 5.45 -0.66
N GLY A 130 -2.75 4.13 -0.46
CA GLY A 130 -2.39 3.16 -1.50
C GLY A 130 -3.60 2.60 -2.28
N PRO A 131 -3.49 2.45 -3.63
CA PRO A 131 -4.61 1.97 -4.45
C PRO A 131 -4.94 0.49 -4.19
N THR A 132 -3.96 -0.24 -3.67
CA THR A 132 -4.04 -1.65 -3.31
C THR A 132 -4.97 -1.92 -2.13
N VAL A 133 -5.17 -0.93 -1.24
CA VAL A 133 -6.05 -1.05 -0.07
C VAL A 133 -7.43 -0.47 -0.36
N ILE A 134 -7.50 0.68 -1.02
CA ILE A 134 -8.77 1.35 -1.30
C ILE A 134 -9.64 0.54 -2.27
N GLY A 135 -9.05 -0.04 -3.33
CA GLY A 135 -9.79 -0.81 -4.33
C GLY A 135 -10.61 -1.98 -3.76
N PRO A 136 -10.02 -2.86 -2.93
CA PRO A 136 -10.77 -3.91 -2.23
C PRO A 136 -11.83 -3.36 -1.25
N LEU A 137 -11.53 -2.29 -0.51
CA LEU A 137 -12.48 -1.67 0.43
C LEU A 137 -13.71 -1.11 -0.29
N LEU A 138 -13.53 -0.41 -1.41
CA LEU A 138 -14.64 0.11 -2.22
C LEU A 138 -15.54 -1.01 -2.74
N ARG A 139 -14.98 -2.16 -3.12
CA ARG A 139 -15.75 -3.35 -3.54
C ARG A 139 -16.56 -3.96 -2.39
N HIS A 140 -16.09 -3.82 -1.16
CA HIS A 140 -16.76 -4.33 0.03
C HIS A 140 -17.87 -3.38 0.54
N ILE A 141 -17.55 -2.08 0.65
CA ILE A 141 -18.45 -1.06 1.21
C ILE A 141 -19.51 -0.61 0.17
N ARG A 142 -19.17 -0.63 -1.12
CA ARG A 142 -20.02 -0.19 -2.25
C ARG A 142 -20.62 1.21 -2.04
N PRO A 143 -19.78 2.24 -1.89
CA PRO A 143 -20.27 3.61 -1.75
C PRO A 143 -21.08 4.05 -2.98
N VAL A 144 -22.08 4.90 -2.75
CA VAL A 144 -23.02 5.36 -3.78
C VAL A 144 -22.60 6.70 -4.39
N GLY A 145 -22.77 6.82 -5.71
CA GLY A 145 -22.56 8.07 -6.44
C GLY A 145 -21.12 8.60 -6.37
N LYS A 146 -20.98 9.92 -6.35
CA LYS A 146 -19.70 10.65 -6.47
C LYS A 146 -18.67 10.33 -5.37
N VAL A 147 -19.09 9.76 -4.24
CA VAL A 147 -18.19 9.39 -3.14
C VAL A 147 -17.26 8.25 -3.56
N ALA A 148 -17.75 7.29 -4.35
CA ALA A 148 -16.93 6.20 -4.85
C ALA A 148 -15.80 6.72 -5.75
N ASP A 149 -16.13 7.68 -6.63
CA ASP A 149 -15.17 8.28 -7.54
C ASP A 149 -14.13 9.11 -6.78
N VAL A 150 -14.56 9.94 -5.83
CA VAL A 150 -13.64 10.73 -4.99
C VAL A 150 -12.66 9.82 -4.24
N LEU A 151 -13.14 8.76 -3.60
CA LEU A 151 -12.30 7.80 -2.87
C LEU A 151 -11.35 7.03 -3.81
N LYS A 152 -11.79 6.71 -5.03
CA LYS A 152 -10.94 6.08 -6.05
C LYS A 152 -9.78 6.99 -6.45
N TRP A 153 -10.05 8.28 -6.63
CA TRP A 153 -9.03 9.29 -6.95
C TRP A 153 -8.06 9.54 -5.79
N GLU A 154 -8.58 9.64 -4.56
CA GLU A 154 -7.76 9.77 -3.37
C GLU A 154 -6.82 8.57 -3.21
N GLY A 155 -7.33 7.34 -3.39
CA GLY A 155 -6.53 6.14 -3.23
C GLY A 155 -5.41 5.93 -4.25
N ILE A 156 -5.33 6.70 -5.33
CA ILE A 156 -4.26 6.61 -6.34
C ILE A 156 -3.24 7.75 -6.18
N THR A 157 -3.47 8.69 -5.24
CA THR A 157 -2.57 9.81 -4.92
C THR A 157 -1.58 9.43 -3.83
#